data_AF-A0A0S8KZD7-F1
#
_entry.id   AF-A0A0S8KZD7-F1
#
_cell.length_a   1.000
_cell.length_b   1.000
_cell.length_c   1.000
_cell.angle_alpha   90.00
_cell.angle_beta   90.00
_cell.angle_gamma   90.00
#
_symmetry.space_group_name_H-M   'P 1'
#
loop_
_entity.id
_entity.type
_entity.pdbx_description
1 polymer ?
#
loop_
_entity_poly.entity_id
_entity_poly.type
_entity_poly.pdbx_seq_one_letter_code
_entity_poly.pdbx_strand_id
1 'polypeptide(L)'
;MDGSIPIKPVGQVPITAENKCSFCRGSTCCTYLTQQIDAPRSMEDFDLLLWQISHQNTQVYKDDDGWFLLVNNRCRHLADDGRCLVYHERPQVCR
;
A
#
# COMPACT_ATOMS: atom_id res chain seq x y z
N MET A 1 -18.53 -8.02 -8.35
CA MET A 1 -17.75 -8.99 -7.57
C MET A 1 -17.04 -9.90 -8.55
N ASP A 2 -15.86 -9.48 -9.01
CA ASP A 2 -14.93 -10.40 -9.66
C ASP A 2 -13.60 -10.24 -8.92
N GLY A 3 -13.41 -11.13 -7.95
CA GLY A 3 -12.22 -11.23 -7.11
C GLY A 3 -11.18 -12.15 -7.74
N SER A 4 -10.71 -11.85 -8.95
CA SER A 4 -9.65 -12.63 -9.59
C SER A 4 -8.28 -11.95 -9.45
N ILE A 5 -7.46 -12.45 -8.52
CA ILE A 5 -5.98 -12.45 -8.58
C ILE A 5 -5.60 -13.94 -8.48
N PRO A 6 -4.74 -14.51 -9.37
CA PRO A 6 -3.53 -13.88 -9.87
C PRO A 6 -3.37 -13.83 -11.39
N ILE A 7 -2.75 -12.75 -11.83
CA ILE A 7 -2.08 -12.62 -13.12
C ILE A 7 -0.88 -13.56 -13.07
N LYS A 8 -1.05 -14.83 -13.41
CA LYS A 8 0.10 -15.63 -13.86
C LYS A 8 0.56 -15.02 -15.18
N PRO A 9 1.82 -14.57 -15.31
CA PRO A 9 2.35 -14.17 -16.60
C PRO A 9 2.16 -15.33 -17.59
N VAL A 10 1.81 -15.01 -18.84
CA VAL A 10 1.80 -16.01 -19.91
C VAL A 10 3.28 -16.35 -20.18
N GLY A 11 3.68 -17.55 -19.79
CA GLY A 11 5.10 -17.96 -19.71
C GLY A 11 5.61 -17.93 -18.26
N GLN A 12 6.40 -18.93 -17.87
CA GLN A 12 6.94 -19.12 -16.52
C GLN A 12 7.99 -18.06 -16.13
N VAL A 13 7.68 -16.77 -16.24
CA VAL A 13 8.56 -15.71 -15.74
C VAL A 13 8.35 -15.60 -14.23
N PRO A 14 9.38 -15.84 -13.39
CA PRO A 14 9.25 -15.68 -11.96
C PRO A 14 9.02 -14.19 -11.61
N ILE A 15 8.04 -13.94 -10.74
CA ILE A 15 7.79 -12.60 -10.23
C ILE A 15 8.77 -12.33 -9.08
N THR A 16 9.60 -11.29 -9.24
CA THR A 16 10.58 -10.82 -8.26
C THR A 16 10.21 -9.43 -7.74
N ALA A 17 10.88 -8.96 -6.69
CA ALA A 17 10.76 -7.59 -6.20
C ALA A 17 11.02 -6.56 -7.32
N GLU A 18 12.00 -6.84 -8.18
CA GLU A 18 12.43 -5.99 -9.28
C GLU A 18 11.43 -5.94 -10.44
N ASN A 19 10.60 -6.96 -10.66
CA ASN A 19 9.71 -7.03 -11.82
C ASN A 19 8.20 -7.04 -11.48
N LYS A 20 7.81 -7.18 -10.20
CA LYS A 20 6.41 -7.27 -9.75
C LYS A 20 5.53 -6.14 -10.25
N CYS A 21 6.05 -4.91 -10.31
CA CYS A 21 5.28 -3.76 -10.76
C CYS A 21 4.87 -3.88 -12.23
N SER A 22 5.73 -4.42 -13.09
CA SER A 22 5.46 -4.60 -14.52
C SER A 22 4.33 -5.59 -14.79
N PHE A 23 4.04 -6.48 -13.84
CA PHE A 23 2.94 -7.44 -13.90
C PHE A 23 1.69 -7.00 -13.11
N CYS A 24 1.74 -5.84 -12.44
CA CYS A 24 0.64 -5.33 -11.64
C CYS A 24 -0.33 -4.52 -12.50
N ARG A 25 -1.55 -5.02 -12.71
CA ARG A 25 -2.61 -4.30 -13.46
C ARG A 25 -3.38 -3.29 -12.61
N GLY A 26 -3.37 -3.45 -11.28
CA GLY A 26 -4.16 -2.61 -10.37
C GLY A 26 -3.38 -1.45 -9.75
N SER A 27 -2.06 -1.38 -9.97
CA SER A 27 -1.15 -0.44 -9.30
C SER A 27 -1.38 -0.33 -7.79
N THR A 28 -1.77 -1.44 -7.15
CA THR A 28 -2.40 -1.47 -5.83
C THR A 28 -1.55 -0.81 -4.75
N CYS A 29 -0.25 -1.12 -4.68
CA CYS A 29 0.65 -0.51 -3.70
C CYS A 29 0.97 0.97 -3.97
N CYS A 30 0.56 1.52 -5.12
CA CYS A 30 0.73 2.93 -5.47
C CYS A 30 -0.56 3.75 -5.24
N THR A 31 -1.64 3.13 -4.76
CA THR A 31 -2.92 3.81 -4.47
C THR A 31 -3.16 4.06 -2.99
N TYR A 32 -2.25 3.59 -2.13
CA TYR A 32 -2.26 3.84 -0.69
C TYR A 32 -0.83 3.80 -0.14
N LEU A 33 -0.66 4.27 1.10
CA LEU A 33 0.52 3.96 1.91
C LEU A 33 0.09 3.31 3.22
N THR A 34 0.95 2.47 3.76
CA THR A 34 0.82 1.93 5.11
C THR A 34 2.08 2.27 5.90
N GLN A 35 1.88 2.69 7.14
CA GLN A 35 2.94 2.99 8.08
C GLN A 35 2.68 2.20 9.36
N GLN A 36 3.68 1.44 9.81
CA GLN A 36 3.62 0.83 11.13
C GLN A 36 3.63 1.92 12.21
N ILE A 37 2.70 1.82 13.15
CA ILE A 37 2.57 2.70 14.31
C ILE A 37 2.71 1.87 15.59
N ASP A 38 3.02 2.55 16.70
CA ASP A 38 3.05 1.89 18.00
C ASP A 38 1.67 1.36 18.37
N ALA A 39 1.65 0.20 19.04
CA ALA A 39 0.41 -0.35 19.57
C ALA A 39 -0.16 0.61 20.64
N PRO A 40 -1.46 0.99 20.57
CA PRO A 40 -2.08 1.82 21.59
C PRO A 40 -2.12 1.07 22.93
N ARG A 41 -1.65 1.72 24.00
CA ARG A 41 -1.57 1.16 25.37
C ARG A 41 -2.30 2.01 26.40
N SER A 42 -2.82 3.17 26.02
CA SER A 42 -3.54 4.10 26.87
C SER A 42 -4.80 4.66 26.22
N MET A 43 -5.66 5.29 27.02
CA MET A 43 -6.89 5.94 26.53
C MET A 43 -6.57 7.16 25.67
N GLU A 44 -5.47 7.85 25.97
CA GLU A 44 -4.93 8.92 25.15
C GLU A 44 -4.49 8.40 23.78
N ASP A 45 -3.86 7.22 23.72
CA ASP A 45 -3.48 6.60 22.44
C ASP A 45 -4.72 6.28 21.60
N PHE A 46 -5.78 5.76 22.24
CA PHE A 46 -7.05 5.49 21.54
C PHE A 46 -7.76 6.77 21.10
N ASP A 47 -7.71 7.85 21.89
CA ASP A 47 -8.23 9.16 21.48
C ASP A 47 -7.47 9.71 20.27
N LEU A 48 -6.14 9.54 20.24
CA LEU A 48 -5.32 9.88 19.08
C LEU A 48 -5.72 9.07 17.84
N LEU A 49 -5.97 7.76 17.97
CA LEU A 49 -6.46 6.94 16.85
C LEU A 49 -7.84 7.41 16.37
N LEU A 50 -8.76 7.75 17.27
CA LEU A 50 -10.08 8.29 16.94
C LEU A 50 -9.96 9.61 16.15
N TRP A 51 -9.10 10.52 16.60
CA TRP A 51 -8.81 11.75 15.89
C TRP A 51 -8.23 11.48 14.48
N GLN A 52 -7.29 10.54 14.34
CA GLN A 52 -6.72 10.17 13.04
C GLN A 52 -7.78 9.65 12.06
N ILE A 53 -8.58 8.65 12.45
CA ILE A 53 -9.59 8.03 11.57
C ILE A 53 -10.80 8.95 11.30
N SER A 54 -10.93 10.05 12.04
CA SER A 54 -11.94 11.09 11.76
C SER A 54 -11.64 11.87 10.47
N HIS A 55 -10.43 11.73 9.92
CA HIS A 55 -10.04 12.35 8.64
C HIS A 55 -10.33 11.42 7.46
N GLN A 56 -10.73 11.99 6.33
CA GLN A 56 -11.01 11.23 5.11
C GLN A 56 -9.79 10.43 4.64
N ASN A 57 -10.05 9.28 4.04
CA ASN A 57 -9.04 8.36 3.49
C ASN A 57 -8.07 7.75 4.53
N THR A 58 -8.32 7.93 5.82
CA THR A 58 -7.50 7.36 6.90
C THR A 58 -8.15 6.12 7.48
N GLN A 59 -7.37 5.06 7.67
CA GLN A 59 -7.77 3.82 8.32
C GLN A 59 -6.68 3.35 9.27
N VAL A 60 -7.06 2.60 10.31
CA VAL A 60 -6.12 1.93 11.21
C VAL A 60 -6.47 0.45 11.24
N TYR A 61 -5.45 -0.41 11.13
CA TYR A 61 -5.63 -1.86 11.21
C TYR A 61 -4.56 -2.51 12.08
N LYS A 62 -4.88 -3.70 12.60
CA LYS A 62 -3.98 -4.56 13.37
C LYS A 62 -3.89 -5.91 12.66
N ASP A 63 -2.67 -6.40 12.46
CA ASP A 63 -2.40 -7.78 12.02
C ASP A 63 -1.37 -8.46 12.96
N ASP A 64 -0.70 -9.51 12.51
CA ASP A 64 0.29 -10.23 13.31
C ASP A 64 1.62 -9.47 13.46
N ASP A 65 1.91 -8.51 12.57
CA ASP A 65 3.14 -7.70 12.56
C ASP A 65 3.00 -6.39 13.37
N GLY A 66 1.78 -6.00 13.75
CA GLY A 66 1.52 -4.88 14.65
C GLY A 66 0.32 -4.02 14.27
N TRP A 67 0.42 -2.73 14.57
CA TRP A 67 -0.58 -1.72 14.25
C TRP A 67 -0.10 -0.85 13.10
N PHE A 68 -1.03 -0.45 12.24
CA PHE A 68 -0.72 0.26 11.01
C PHE A 68 -1.72 1.37 10.75
N LEU A 69 -1.19 2.51 10.33
CA LEU A 69 -1.94 3.61 9.75
C LEU A 69 -1.92 3.45 8.22
N LEU A 70 -3.11 3.35 7.63
CA LEU A 70 -3.29 3.28 6.19
C LEU A 70 -3.91 4.58 5.70
N VAL A 71 -3.25 5.22 4.72
CA VAL A 71 -3.77 6.41 4.05
C VAL A 71 -4.04 6.06 2.58
N ASN A 72 -5.32 6.11 2.20
CA ASN A 72 -5.79 5.82 0.85
C ASN A 72 -5.55 7.02 -0.07
N ASN A 73 -4.30 7.23 -0.44
CA ASN A 73 -3.91 8.35 -1.29
C ASN A 73 -3.08 7.87 -2.48
N ARG A 74 -3.44 8.36 -3.67
CA ARG A 74 -2.78 8.01 -4.93
C ARG A 74 -1.37 8.62 -4.96
N CYS A 75 -0.37 7.79 -5.27
CA CYS A 75 0.99 8.25 -5.50
C CYS A 75 1.04 9.26 -6.64
N ARG A 76 1.72 10.39 -6.42
CA ARG A 76 1.88 11.46 -7.43
C ARG A 76 2.69 11.05 -8.66
N HIS A 77 3.46 9.97 -8.56
CA HIS A 77 4.26 9.43 -9.66
C HIS A 77 3.56 8.28 -10.40
N LEU A 78 2.32 7.94 -10.06
CA LEU A 78 1.56 6.92 -10.76
C LEU A 78 0.93 7.54 -12.02
N ALA A 79 1.36 7.08 -13.19
CA ALA A 79 0.80 7.46 -14.48
C ALA A 79 -0.60 6.88 -14.69
N ASP A 80 -1.33 7.43 -15.65
CA ASP A 80 -2.69 6.98 -15.99
C ASP A 80 -2.71 5.56 -16.56
N ASP A 81 -1.59 5.11 -17.15
CA ASP A 81 -1.40 3.74 -17.64
C ASP A 81 -0.94 2.75 -16.55
N GLY A 82 -0.90 3.19 -15.29
CA GLY A 82 -0.55 2.35 -14.14
C GLY A 82 0.96 2.20 -13.89
N ARG A 83 1.82 2.83 -14.70
CA ARG A 83 3.29 2.77 -14.52
C ARG A 83 3.80 3.84 -13.57
N CYS A 84 4.90 3.54 -12.88
CA CYS A 84 5.60 4.52 -12.04
C CYS A 84 6.52 5.38 -12.91
N LEU A 85 6.34 6.70 -12.86
CA LEU A 85 7.14 7.68 -13.62
C LEU A 85 8.59 7.80 -13.13
N VAL A 86 8.89 7.35 -11.91
CA VAL A 86 10.22 7.40 -11.28
C VAL A 86 10.71 5.98 -10.92
N TYR A 87 10.49 5.03 -11.82
CA TYR A 87 10.67 3.60 -11.51
C TYR A 87 12.08 3.27 -11.02
N HIS A 88 13.12 3.85 -11.63
CA HIS A 88 14.51 3.57 -11.28
C HIS A 88 14.96 4.31 -10.01
N GLU A 89 14.36 5.46 -9.73
CA GLU A 89 14.61 6.34 -8.59
C GLU A 89 13.67 6.07 -7.40
N ARG A 90 12.79 5.05 -7.51
CA ARG A 90 11.79 4.73 -6.48
C ARG A 90 12.45 4.47 -5.12
N PRO A 91 11.79 4.86 -4.01
CA PRO A 91 12.30 4.64 -2.66
C PRO A 91 12.39 3.14 -2.33
N GLN A 92 13.17 2.79 -1.32
CA GLN A 92 13.41 1.39 -0.93
C GLN A 92 12.13 0.65 -0.55
N VAL A 93 11.17 1.33 0.09
CA VAL A 93 9.86 0.74 0.44
C VAL A 93 9.05 0.29 -0.78
N CYS A 94 9.32 0.85 -1.96
CA CYS A 94 8.66 0.46 -3.21
C CYS A 94 9.42 -0.62 -3.99
N ARG A 95 10.56 -1.12 -3.50
CA ARG A 95 11.36 -2.15 -4.18
C ARG A 95 10.85 -3.54 -3.88
#